data_AF-A0A970SNP7-F1
#
_entry.id   AF-A0A970SNP7-F1
#
_cell.length_a   1.000
_cell.length_b   1.000
_cell.length_c   1.000
_cell.angle_alpha   90.00
_cell.angle_beta   90.00
_cell.angle_gamma   90.00
#
_symmetry.space_group_name_H-M   'P 1'
#
loop_
_entity.id
_entity.type
_entity.pdbx_description
1 polymer ?
#
loop_
_entity_poly.entity_id
_entity_poly.type
_entity_poly.pdbx_seq_one_letter_code
_entity_poly.pdbx_strand_id
1 'polypeptide(L)' 'MAEFRSIHSPERGVLLLDTQRRVTFANIRAAEVLGVFVGDLLGRPLPSVIKRLPVTDDEVID' A
#
# COMPACT_ATOMS: atom_id res chain seq x y z
N MET A 1 -14.59 13.48 -7.88
CA MET A 1 -14.04 12.98 -6.60
C MET A 1 -14.02 11.46 -6.68
N ALA A 2 -12.88 10.88 -7.08
CA ALA A 2 -12.77 9.44 -7.30
C ALA A 2 -12.72 8.66 -5.98
N GLU A 3 -13.25 7.44 -6.04
CA GLU A 3 -13.85 6.68 -4.94
C GLU A 3 -12.82 6.12 -3.93
N PHE A 4 -12.78 6.72 -2.73
CA PHE A 4 -12.09 6.16 -1.56
C PHE A 4 -12.68 4.80 -1.08
N ARG A 5 -13.79 4.32 -1.65
CA ARG A 5 -14.43 3.04 -1.29
C ARG A 5 -13.55 1.81 -1.57
N SER A 6 -12.60 1.91 -2.52
CA SER A 6 -11.74 0.79 -2.90
C SER A 6 -10.59 0.51 -1.91
N ILE A 7 -10.36 1.41 -0.95
CA ILE A 7 -9.21 1.34 -0.05
C ILE A 7 -9.38 0.26 1.04
N HIS A 8 -10.62 -0.12 1.36
CA HIS A 8 -10.94 -1.20 2.29
C HIS A 8 -11.08 -2.57 1.61
N SER A 9 -10.52 -2.75 0.40
CA SER A 9 -10.60 -4.03 -0.31
C SER A 9 -9.89 -5.15 0.46
N PRO A 10 -10.54 -6.31 0.68
CA PRO A 10 -9.90 -7.48 1.29
C PRO A 10 -8.87 -8.12 0.35
N GLU A 11 -8.93 -7.84 -0.94
CA GLU A 11 -8.04 -8.47 -1.93
C GLU A 11 -6.70 -7.74 -2.06
N ARG A 12 -6.66 -6.43 -1.78
CA ARG A 12 -5.48 -5.59 -2.05
C ARG A 12 -5.01 -4.86 -0.79
N GLY A 13 -3.73 -5.03 -0.48
CA GLY A 13 -3.06 -4.20 0.51
C GLY A 13 -2.84 -2.80 -0.04
N VAL A 14 -3.27 -1.76 0.70
CA VAL A 14 -3.10 -0.36 0.32
C VAL A 14 -2.29 0.37 1.39
N LEU A 15 -1.21 1.02 0.95
CA LEU A 15 -0.41 1.95 1.75
C LEU A 15 -0.41 3.32 1.05
N LEU A 16 -0.68 4.39 1.80
CA LEU A 16 -0.38 5.75 1.34
C LEU A 16 0.88 6.22 2.04
N LEU A 17 1.71 6.93 1.29
CA LEU A 17 2.97 7.48 1.78
C LEU A 17 2.96 9.00 1.68
N ASP A 18 3.67 9.66 2.58
CA ASP A 18 4.06 11.06 2.42
C ASP A 18 5.22 11.23 1.42
N THR A 19 5.65 12.47 1.22
CA THR A 19 6.78 12.83 0.34
C THR A 19 8.12 12.28 0.82
N GLN A 20 8.23 11.88 2.09
CA GLN A 20 9.40 11.24 2.69
C GLN A 20 9.31 9.71 2.70
N ARG A 21 8.30 9.13 2.03
CA ARG A 21 8.00 7.69 1.98
C ARG A 21 7.61 7.09 3.33
N ARG A 22 7.04 7.89 4.24
CA ARG A 22 6.47 7.40 5.50
C ARG A 22 5.01 7.04 5.31
N VAL A 23 4.58 5.93 5.89
CA VAL A 23 3.19 5.48 5.77
C VAL A 23 2.26 6.42 6.54
N THR A 24 1.33 7.06 5.84
CA THR A 24 0.29 7.92 6.42
C THR A 24 -1.04 7.19 6.56
N PHE A 25 -1.21 6.10 5.81
CA PHE A 25 -2.36 5.22 5.90
C PHE A 25 -1.95 3.78 5.51
N ALA A 26 -2.51 2.81 6.21
CA ALA A 26 -2.46 1.40 5.86
C ALA A 26 -3.82 0.76 6.09
N ASN A 27 -4.32 0.01 5.11
CA ASN A 27 -5.49 -0.84 5.36
C ASN A 27 -5.07 -2.13 6.09
N ILE A 28 -6.05 -2.83 6.68
CA ILE A 28 -5.81 -4.08 7.41
C ILE A 28 -5.13 -5.12 6.51
N ARG A 29 -5.56 -5.21 5.24
CA ARG A 29 -4.99 -6.15 4.28
C ARG A 29 -3.48 -5.93 4.04
N ALA A 30 -3.01 -4.69 4.01
CA ALA A 30 -1.58 -4.38 3.86
C ALA A 30 -0.78 -4.88 5.06
N ALA A 31 -1.32 -4.71 6.27
CA ALA A 31 -0.71 -5.19 7.49
C ALA A 31 -0.65 -6.72 7.53
N GLU A 32 -1.72 -7.41 7.10
CA GLU A 32 -1.75 -8.88 6.95
C GLU A 32 -0.70 -9.38 5.96
N VAL A 33 -0.62 -8.77 4.76
CA VAL A 33 0.36 -9.15 3.71
C VAL A 33 1.79 -8.97 4.21
N LEU A 34 2.03 -7.94 5.03
CA LEU A 34 3.34 -7.66 5.60
C LEU A 34 3.62 -8.42 6.91
N GLY A 35 2.61 -9.10 7.48
CA GLY A 35 2.72 -9.83 8.74
C GLY A 35 2.99 -8.94 9.96
N VAL A 36 2.50 -7.71 9.97
CA VAL A 36 2.70 -6.71 11.05
C VAL A 36 1.38 -6.11 11.50
N PHE A 37 1.37 -5.36 12.60
CA PHE A 37 0.19 -4.59 12.99
C PHE A 37 0.10 -3.28 12.21
N VAL A 38 -1.12 -2.81 11.93
CA VAL A 38 -1.36 -1.51 11.27
C VAL A 38 -0.67 -0.36 12.02
N GLY A 39 -0.71 -0.39 13.36
CA GLY A 39 -0.06 0.62 14.20
C GLY A 39 1.46 0.69 14.05
N ASP A 40 2.10 -0.42 13.68
CA ASP A 40 3.54 -0.48 13.43
C ASP A 40 3.94 0.13 12.09
N LEU A 41 2.97 0.31 11.17
CA LEU A 41 3.21 0.90 9.86
C LEU A 41 3.16 2.43 9.92
N LEU A 42 2.20 3.00 10.64
CA LEU A 42 1.95 4.45 10.63
C LEU A 42 3.17 5.27 11.08
N GLY A 43 3.54 6.27 10.29
CA GLY A 43 4.68 7.16 10.50
C GLY A 43 6.06 6.53 10.22
N ARG A 44 6.12 5.22 9.97
CA ARG A 44 7.36 4.52 9.62
C ARG A 44 7.68 4.68 8.13
N PRO A 45 8.96 4.78 7.75
CA PRO A 45 9.36 4.65 6.36
C PRO A 45 9.01 3.24 5.86
N LEU A 46 8.70 3.10 4.56
CA LEU A 46 8.59 1.77 3.96
C LEU A 46 9.87 0.97 4.21
N PRO A 47 9.76 -0.32 4.60
CA PRO A 47 10.91 -1.22 4.66
C PRO A 47 11.68 -1.21 3.33
N SER A 48 13.01 -1.15 3.40
CA SER A 48 13.89 -1.08 2.21
C SER A 48 13.80 -2.31 1.30
N VAL A 49 13.27 -3.41 1.81
CA VAL A 49 12.97 -4.64 1.04
C VAL A 49 11.78 -4.44 0.09
N ILE A 50 10.85 -3.53 0.39
CA ILE A 50 9.71 -3.22 -0.47
C ILE A 50 10.19 -2.25 -1.55
N LYS A 51 10.41 -2.79 -2.75
CA LYS A 51 10.81 -2.01 -3.92
C LYS A 51 9.60 -1.76 -4.80
N ARG A 52 9.44 -0.51 -5.24
CA ARG A 52 8.54 -0.20 -6.37
C ARG A 52 9.17 -0.86 -7.60
N LEU A 53 8.57 -1.95 -8.04
CA LEU A 53 8.86 -2.45 -9.38
C LEU A 53 8.17 -1.50 -10.37
N PRO A 54 8.86 -1.05 -11.43
CA PRO A 54 8.16 -0.39 -12.51
C PRO A 54 7.07 -1.36 -12.99
N VAL A 55 5.83 -0.88 -13.06
CA VAL A 55 4.80 -1.58 -13.82
C VAL A 55 5.26 -1.45 -15.26
N THR A 56 5.97 -2.46 -15.77
CA THR A 56 6.03 -2.68 -17.21
C THR A 56 4.58 -2.89 -17.62
N ASP A 57 4.05 -2.04 -18.49
CA ASP A 57 2.68 -2.14 -18.99
C ASP A 57 2.37 -3.59 -19.36
N ASP A 58 1.70 -4.33 -18.47
CA ASP A 58 1.07 -5.59 -18.80
C ASP A 58 -0.07 -5.25 -19.75
N GLU A 59 -0.09 -5.98 -20.86
CA GLU A 59 -0.97 -5.83 -22.01
C GLU A 59 -2.35 -5.28 -21.65
N VAL A 60 -2.78 -4.28 -22.41
CA VAL A 60 -4.18 -3.87 -22.49
C VAL A 60 -4.99 -5.15 -22.76
N ILE A 61 -5.62 -5.68 -21.72
CA ILE A 61 -6.67 -6.68 -21.90
C ILE A 61 -7.85 -5.89 -22.47
N ASP A 62 -8.00 -5.98 -23.79
CA ASP A 62 -9.17 -5.55 -24.56
C ASP A 62 -10.43 -6.28 -24.08
#